data_AF-A0A951D289-F1
#
_entry.id   AF-A0A951D289-F1
#
_cell.length_a   1.000
_cell.length_b   1.000
_cell.length_c   1.000
_cell.angle_alpha   90.00
_cell.angle_beta   90.00
_cell.angle_gamma   90.00
#
_symmetry.space_group_name_H-M   'P 1'
#
loop_
_entity.id
_entity.type
_entity.pdbx_description
1 polymer ?
#
loop_
_entity_poly.entity_id
_entity_poly.type
_entity_poly.pdbx_seq_one_letter_code
_entity_poly.pdbx_strand_id
1 'polypeptide(L)'
;MGTHGYLDTSGAPQAESVAGMLGAQTDHGIRTSAFPPIGDYAFLSDCETTALISPSGNLEWMCLPRMDSPSVFAAVLDRDAGSFRIGPADVNVPAGRRYLPGTMVVETSWETRMGWVIVRDALCIGPWHHDTERSRSHRRSPTDHDADHVLLRMIECVQGS
;
A
#
# COMPACT_ATOMS: atom_id res chain seq x y z
N MET A 1 64.30 26.15 28.52
CA MET A 1 63.81 24.77 28.34
C MET A 1 63.07 24.40 29.62
N GLY A 2 61.79 24.72 29.86
CA GLY A 2 60.60 24.51 29.02
C GLY A 2 60.42 23.01 28.73
N THR A 3 59.42 22.26 29.16
CA THR A 3 58.10 22.56 29.77
C THR A 3 57.47 21.29 30.37
N HIS A 4 56.51 21.50 31.26
CA HIS A 4 55.54 20.59 31.92
C HIS A 4 54.69 19.69 30.99
N GLY A 5 54.15 18.59 31.55
CA GLY A 5 52.93 17.88 31.10
C GLY A 5 52.74 16.60 31.91
N TYR A 6 52.03 16.59 33.04
CA TYR A 6 50.57 16.49 33.26
C TYR A 6 49.90 15.30 32.56
N LEU A 7 49.52 14.32 33.38
CA LEU A 7 48.63 13.20 33.04
C LEU A 7 47.20 13.73 32.85
N ASP A 8 46.60 13.45 31.70
CA ASP A 8 45.14 13.46 31.53
C ASP A 8 44.67 12.05 31.16
N THR A 9 43.88 11.46 32.05
CA THR A 9 43.06 10.28 31.80
C THR A 9 41.67 10.75 31.39
N SER A 10 41.47 10.95 30.10
CA SER A 10 40.13 11.15 29.52
C SER A 10 39.90 10.10 28.43
N GLY A 11 39.36 8.96 28.86
CA GLY A 11 38.79 7.96 27.95
C GLY A 11 37.47 8.48 27.39
N ALA A 12 37.51 9.00 26.16
CA ALA A 12 36.33 9.16 25.32
C ALA A 12 36.25 7.94 24.37
N PRO A 13 35.09 7.30 24.20
CA PRO A 13 34.96 6.21 23.24
C PRO A 13 35.16 6.75 21.82
N GLN A 14 36.07 6.12 21.08
CA GLN A 14 36.26 6.36 19.66
C GLN A 14 34.96 6.01 18.93
N ALA A 15 34.39 7.00 18.24
CA ALA A 15 33.28 6.78 17.33
C ALA A 15 33.83 6.04 16.10
N GLU A 16 33.78 4.71 16.13
CA GLU A 16 34.04 3.88 14.96
C GLU A 16 32.99 4.18 13.89
N SER A 17 33.46 4.57 12.71
CA SER A 17 32.64 4.80 11.53
C SER A 17 31.95 3.50 11.11
N VAL A 18 30.64 3.39 11.33
CA VAL A 18 29.79 2.33 10.75
C VAL A 18 29.50 2.57 9.26
N ALA A 19 30.52 2.98 8.50
CA ALA A 19 30.48 3.20 7.05
C ALA A 19 30.66 1.89 6.26
N GLY A 20 30.18 0.76 6.81
CA GLY A 20 30.47 -0.57 6.29
C GLY A 20 29.28 -1.51 6.36
N MET A 21 28.14 -1.13 5.78
CA MET A 21 27.08 -2.11 5.45
C MET A 21 26.19 -1.69 4.26
N LEU A 22 26.72 -0.83 3.38
CA LEU A 22 26.22 -0.67 2.01
C LEU A 22 26.82 -1.79 1.15
N GLY A 23 26.07 -2.85 0.89
CA GLY A 23 26.58 -3.89 0.00
C GLY A 23 25.88 -5.24 0.01
N ALA A 24 24.54 -5.26 -0.12
CA ALA A 24 23.86 -6.40 -0.71
C ALA A 24 22.84 -5.88 -1.72
N GLN A 25 23.36 -5.29 -2.79
CA GLN A 25 22.61 -5.14 -4.03
C GLN A 25 22.42 -6.56 -4.59
N THR A 26 21.27 -7.16 -4.32
CA THR A 26 20.85 -8.36 -5.03
C THR A 26 20.62 -7.96 -6.48
N ASP A 27 21.62 -8.23 -7.31
CA ASP A 27 21.51 -8.23 -8.77
C ASP A 27 20.57 -9.37 -9.17
N HIS A 28 19.27 -9.13 -9.02
CA HIS A 28 18.24 -9.96 -9.62
C HIS A 28 17.94 -9.32 -10.96
N GLY A 29 18.63 -9.79 -12.02
CA GLY A 29 18.47 -9.30 -13.38
C GLY A 29 16.99 -9.01 -13.68
N ILE A 30 16.64 -7.73 -13.69
CA ILE A 30 15.26 -7.27 -13.77
C ILE A 30 14.78 -7.62 -15.16
N ARG A 31 14.05 -8.74 -15.27
CA ARG A 31 13.06 -8.86 -16.34
C ARG A 31 12.08 -7.73 -16.08
N THR A 32 12.01 -6.75 -16.97
CA THR A 32 10.98 -5.71 -16.98
C THR A 32 9.64 -6.38 -17.28
N SER A 33 9.07 -6.98 -16.24
CA SER A 33 7.74 -7.54 -16.26
C SER A 33 6.75 -6.40 -16.45
N ALA A 34 5.74 -6.59 -17.31
CA ALA A 34 4.60 -5.68 -17.41
C ALA A 34 3.77 -5.64 -16.11
N PHE A 35 4.04 -6.57 -15.20
CA PHE A 35 3.41 -6.74 -13.90
C PHE A 35 4.35 -6.24 -12.81
N PRO A 36 3.91 -5.34 -11.92
CA PRO A 36 4.60 -5.06 -10.67
C PRO A 36 4.93 -6.35 -9.90
N PRO A 37 6.06 -6.41 -9.17
CA PRO A 37 6.32 -7.47 -8.21
C PRO A 37 5.14 -7.64 -7.24
N ILE A 38 4.81 -8.87 -6.87
CA ILE A 38 3.66 -9.14 -5.99
C ILE A 38 3.76 -8.43 -4.63
N GLY A 39 4.99 -8.26 -4.11
CA GLY A 39 5.26 -7.54 -2.86
C GLY A 39 5.02 -6.03 -2.94
N ASP A 40 4.88 -5.47 -4.15
CA ASP A 40 4.67 -4.04 -4.34
C ASP A 40 3.18 -3.67 -4.37
N TYR A 41 2.26 -4.62 -4.36
CA TYR A 41 0.84 -4.34 -4.24
C TYR A 41 0.47 -4.05 -2.78
N ALA A 42 -0.39 -3.04 -2.55
CA ALA A 42 -1.04 -2.91 -1.26
C ALA A 42 -2.26 -3.82 -1.23
N PHE A 43 -2.39 -4.52 -0.11
CA PHE A 43 -3.49 -5.37 0.25
C PHE A 43 -4.49 -4.57 1.07
N LEU A 44 -5.74 -4.58 0.64
CA LEU A 44 -6.89 -4.06 1.38
C LEU A 44 -7.86 -5.21 1.64
N SER A 45 -8.58 -5.15 2.76
CA SER A 45 -9.63 -6.10 3.10
C SER A 45 -10.66 -5.46 4.03
N ASP A 46 -11.90 -5.91 3.96
CA ASP A 46 -12.97 -5.64 4.92
C ASP A 46 -13.29 -6.87 5.79
N CYS A 47 -12.36 -7.83 5.84
CA CYS A 47 -12.48 -9.16 6.46
C CYS A 47 -13.32 -10.18 5.67
N GLU A 48 -13.97 -9.80 4.57
CA GLU A 48 -14.80 -10.69 3.76
C GLU A 48 -14.28 -10.85 2.33
N THR A 49 -13.83 -9.73 1.75
CA THR A 49 -13.14 -9.70 0.47
C THR A 49 -11.82 -8.94 0.55
N THR A 50 -11.08 -8.96 -0.55
CA THR A 50 -9.75 -8.37 -0.65
C THR A 50 -9.57 -7.63 -1.96
N ALA A 51 -8.72 -6.62 -1.93
CA ALA A 51 -8.35 -5.82 -3.09
C ALA A 51 -6.84 -5.62 -3.14
N LEU A 52 -6.26 -5.67 -4.35
CA LEU A 52 -4.84 -5.35 -4.56
C LEU A 52 -4.70 -4.06 -5.37
N ILE A 53 -4.04 -3.08 -4.77
CA ILE A 53 -3.70 -1.80 -5.41
C ILE A 53 -2.24 -1.84 -5.86
N SER A 54 -1.95 -1.63 -7.13
CA SER A 54 -0.57 -1.51 -7.62
C SER A 54 0.07 -0.17 -7.23
N PRO A 55 1.41 -0.03 -7.29
CA PRO A 55 2.08 1.25 -6.98
C PRO A 55 1.58 2.44 -7.80
N SER A 56 1.08 2.18 -9.02
CA SER A 56 0.55 3.21 -9.92
C SER A 56 -0.85 3.73 -9.53
N GLY A 57 -1.44 3.22 -8.44
CA GLY A 57 -2.80 3.55 -8.00
C GLY A 57 -3.91 2.75 -8.71
N ASN A 58 -3.56 1.74 -9.50
CA ASN A 58 -4.55 0.84 -10.11
C ASN A 58 -5.04 -0.20 -9.10
N LEU A 59 -6.36 -0.36 -9.00
CA LEU A 59 -6.97 -1.57 -8.45
C LEU A 59 -6.89 -2.67 -9.51
N GLU A 60 -6.12 -3.71 -9.24
CA GLU A 60 -5.80 -4.77 -10.22
C GLU A 60 -6.30 -6.15 -9.85
N TRP A 61 -6.80 -6.31 -8.62
CA TRP A 61 -7.46 -7.52 -8.16
C TRP A 61 -8.61 -7.17 -7.24
N MET A 62 -9.77 -7.77 -7.46
CA MET A 62 -10.89 -7.78 -6.50
C MET A 62 -11.92 -8.84 -6.92
N CYS A 63 -12.41 -9.62 -5.96
CA CYS A 63 -13.53 -10.54 -6.16
C CYS A 63 -14.75 -10.05 -5.37
N LEU A 64 -15.94 -10.26 -5.90
CA LEU A 64 -17.19 -9.90 -5.22
C LEU A 64 -18.27 -10.98 -5.39
N PRO A 65 -19.09 -11.24 -4.35
CA PRO A 65 -19.03 -10.62 -3.02
C PRO A 65 -17.90 -11.19 -2.13
N ARG A 66 -17.40 -12.41 -2.41
CA ARG A 66 -16.41 -13.08 -1.56
C ARG A 66 -15.03 -13.09 -2.17
N MET A 67 -14.00 -13.32 -1.34
CA MET A 67 -12.62 -13.50 -1.81
C MET A 67 -12.43 -14.62 -2.86
N ASP A 68 -13.31 -15.62 -2.88
CA ASP A 68 -13.27 -16.78 -3.79
C ASP A 68 -14.29 -16.70 -4.94
N SER A 69 -14.98 -15.57 -5.08
CA SER A 69 -15.95 -15.34 -6.16
C SER A 69 -15.24 -14.99 -7.47
N PRO A 70 -15.93 -14.99 -8.62
CA PRO A 70 -15.37 -14.46 -9.86
C PRO A 70 -14.81 -13.05 -9.67
N SER A 71 -13.66 -12.79 -10.27
CA SER A 71 -12.97 -11.50 -10.16
C SER A 71 -13.67 -10.42 -10.98
N VAL A 72 -13.86 -9.24 -10.38
CA VAL A 72 -14.27 -8.01 -11.07
C VAL A 72 -13.05 -7.36 -11.74
N PHE A 73 -11.90 -7.44 -11.10
CA PHE A 73 -10.60 -7.02 -11.63
C PHE A 73 -9.60 -8.16 -11.51
N ALA A 74 -8.81 -8.39 -12.55
CA ALA A 74 -7.78 -9.42 -12.61
C ALA A 74 -6.54 -8.99 -13.42
N ALA A 75 -6.29 -7.67 -13.52
CA ALA A 75 -5.09 -7.11 -14.14
C ALA A 75 -3.77 -7.70 -13.59
N VAL A 76 -3.77 -8.22 -12.35
CA VAL A 76 -2.62 -8.92 -11.77
C VAL A 76 -2.24 -10.22 -12.54
N LEU A 77 -3.18 -10.82 -13.27
CA LEU A 77 -2.97 -12.05 -14.06
C LEU A 77 -2.89 -11.77 -15.57
N ASP A 78 -3.70 -10.83 -16.05
CA ASP A 78 -3.75 -10.41 -17.46
C ASP A 78 -4.06 -8.92 -17.51
N ARG A 79 -3.20 -8.11 -18.13
CA ARG A 79 -3.29 -6.64 -18.14
C ARG A 79 -4.59 -6.12 -18.78
N ASP A 80 -5.27 -6.93 -19.59
CA ASP A 80 -6.56 -6.60 -20.20
C ASP A 80 -7.77 -7.05 -19.35
N ALA A 81 -7.56 -7.80 -18.27
CA ALA A 81 -8.60 -8.34 -17.39
C ALA A 81 -9.11 -7.31 -16.34
N GLY A 82 -9.25 -6.07 -16.76
CA GLY A 82 -9.89 -4.99 -15.99
C GLY A 82 -9.03 -4.43 -14.85
N SER A 83 -9.04 -3.11 -14.73
CA SER A 83 -8.47 -2.37 -13.61
C SER A 83 -9.24 -1.06 -13.38
N PHE A 84 -9.04 -0.45 -12.22
CA PHE A 84 -9.58 0.87 -11.93
C PHE A 84 -8.52 1.77 -11.29
N ARG A 85 -8.12 2.83 -12.01
CA ARG A 85 -7.03 3.72 -11.58
C ARG A 85 -7.54 4.96 -10.89
N ILE A 86 -6.89 5.33 -9.79
CA ILE A 86 -6.93 6.69 -9.24
C ILE A 86 -5.50 7.18 -9.01
N GLY A 87 -5.22 8.37 -9.52
CA GLY A 87 -3.93 9.07 -9.42
C GLY A 87 -3.89 10.23 -10.42
N PRO A 88 -2.83 11.05 -10.38
CA PRO A 88 -2.62 12.11 -11.38
C PRO A 88 -2.52 11.52 -12.79
N ALA A 89 -3.04 12.26 -13.78
CA ALA A 89 -3.11 11.79 -15.16
C ALA A 89 -1.74 11.70 -15.84
N ASP A 90 -0.80 12.55 -15.46
CA ASP A 90 0.52 12.72 -16.09
C ASP A 90 1.67 12.03 -15.33
N VAL A 91 1.37 11.36 -14.20
CA VAL A 91 2.37 10.72 -13.34
C VAL A 91 1.99 9.28 -13.06
N ASN A 92 2.90 8.34 -13.34
CA ASN A 92 2.69 6.90 -13.12
C ASN A 92 3.48 6.32 -11.96
N VAL A 93 4.48 7.05 -11.46
CA VAL A 93 5.33 6.64 -10.35
C VAL A 93 5.01 7.53 -9.16
N PRO A 94 4.53 6.97 -8.02
CA PRO A 94 4.26 7.77 -6.83
C PRO A 94 5.56 8.26 -6.20
N ALA A 95 5.49 9.40 -5.51
CA ALA A 95 6.59 9.94 -4.72
C ALA A 95 6.83 9.13 -3.44
N GLY A 96 5.76 8.52 -2.91
CA GLY A 96 5.84 7.69 -1.72
C GLY A 96 4.57 6.90 -1.47
N ARG A 97 4.69 5.87 -0.64
CA ARG A 97 3.56 5.03 -0.28
C ARG A 97 3.76 4.42 1.10
N ARG A 98 2.70 4.36 1.90
CA ARG A 98 2.71 3.75 3.23
C ARG A 98 1.31 3.35 3.65
N TYR A 99 1.21 2.37 4.53
CA TYR A 99 -0.02 2.22 5.32
C TYR A 99 -0.07 3.29 6.40
N LEU A 100 -1.26 3.81 6.67
CA LEU A 100 -1.45 4.66 7.85
C LEU A 100 -1.33 3.81 9.11
N PRO A 101 -0.53 4.23 10.12
CA PRO A 101 -0.26 3.43 11.31
C PRO A 101 -1.53 2.92 12.00
N GLY A 102 -1.54 1.63 12.35
CA GLY A 102 -2.66 0.99 13.03
C GLY A 102 -3.88 0.71 12.14
N THR A 103 -3.76 0.89 10.82
CA THR A 103 -4.85 0.67 9.87
C THR A 103 -4.36 -0.11 8.66
N MET A 104 -5.29 -0.59 7.83
CA MET A 104 -5.01 -1.10 6.49
C MET A 104 -5.33 -0.06 5.41
N VAL A 105 -5.37 1.23 5.75
CA VAL A 105 -5.53 2.30 4.76
C VAL A 105 -4.18 2.56 4.11
N VAL A 106 -4.11 2.49 2.78
CA VAL A 106 -2.89 2.83 2.06
C VAL A 106 -2.94 4.28 1.60
N GLU A 107 -1.91 5.05 1.95
CA GLU A 107 -1.67 6.40 1.51
C GLU A 107 -0.61 6.39 0.41
N THR A 108 -0.94 6.95 -0.75
CA THR A 108 -0.04 7.11 -1.89
C THR A 108 0.11 8.59 -2.17
N SER A 109 1.34 9.10 -2.07
CA SER A 109 1.65 10.50 -2.36
C SER A 109 2.21 10.64 -3.76
N TRP A 110 1.79 11.71 -4.43
CA TRP A 110 2.16 12.02 -5.80
C TRP A 110 2.68 13.44 -5.89
N GLU A 111 3.83 13.60 -6.52
CA GLU A 111 4.34 14.88 -6.97
C GLU A 111 3.98 15.05 -8.44
N THR A 112 3.28 16.13 -8.76
CA THR A 112 2.94 16.52 -10.13
C THR A 112 3.65 17.84 -10.45
N ARG A 113 3.66 18.23 -11.72
CA ARG A 113 4.19 19.55 -12.12
C ARG A 113 3.48 20.72 -11.44
N MET A 114 2.22 20.53 -11.04
CA MET A 114 1.36 21.57 -10.49
C MET A 114 1.26 21.52 -8.96
N GLY A 115 1.80 20.49 -8.31
CA GLY A 115 1.73 20.34 -6.87
C GLY A 115 1.59 18.89 -6.41
N TRP A 116 1.06 18.71 -5.21
CA TRP A 116 1.06 17.45 -4.49
C TRP A 116 -0.35 16.92 -4.28
N VAL A 117 -0.52 15.64 -4.55
CA VAL A 117 -1.79 14.93 -4.35
C VAL A 117 -1.55 13.73 -3.45
N ILE A 118 -2.44 13.52 -2.48
CA ILE A 118 -2.48 12.33 -1.65
C ILE A 118 -3.73 11.55 -2.01
N VAL A 119 -3.56 10.26 -2.31
CA VAL A 119 -4.66 9.31 -2.49
C VAL A 119 -4.66 8.35 -1.31
N ARG A 120 -5.81 8.15 -0.68
CA ARG A 120 -6.02 7.17 0.39
C ARG A 120 -7.04 6.15 -0.04
N ASP A 121 -6.64 4.89 -0.06
CA ASP A 121 -7.50 3.76 -0.41
C ASP A 121 -7.77 2.90 0.81
N ALA A 122 -9.04 2.55 1.01
CA ALA A 122 -9.50 1.67 2.07
C ALA A 122 -10.64 0.79 1.55
N LEU A 123 -10.66 -0.47 1.96
CA LEU A 123 -11.84 -1.32 1.81
C LEU A 123 -12.58 -1.34 3.14
N CYS A 124 -13.85 -0.96 3.13
CA CYS A 124 -14.65 -0.70 4.32
C CYS A 124 -15.86 -1.62 4.38
N ILE A 125 -16.23 -2.02 5.60
CA ILE A 125 -17.50 -2.64 5.90
C ILE A 125 -18.58 -1.54 5.81
N GLY A 126 -19.43 -1.64 4.81
CA GLY A 126 -20.57 -0.74 4.59
C GLY A 126 -21.77 -1.08 5.46
N PRO A 127 -22.96 -0.56 5.12
CA PRO A 127 -24.20 -0.88 5.83
C PRO A 127 -24.45 -2.39 5.85
N TRP A 128 -24.83 -2.88 7.02
CA TRP A 128 -25.31 -4.26 7.18
C TRP A 128 -26.66 -4.42 6.49
N HIS A 129 -26.85 -5.56 5.86
CA HIS A 129 -28.10 -5.93 5.22
C HIS A 129 -28.37 -7.43 5.45
N HIS A 130 -29.61 -7.86 5.17
CA HIS A 130 -30.11 -9.19 5.53
C HIS A 130 -30.09 -9.50 7.04
N ASP A 131 -30.39 -8.52 7.91
CA ASP A 131 -30.51 -8.76 9.36
C ASP A 131 -31.60 -9.79 9.73
N THR A 132 -32.59 -10.00 8.85
CA THR A 132 -33.73 -10.91 9.05
C THR A 132 -33.76 -12.09 8.08
N GLU A 133 -32.93 -12.09 7.03
CA GLU A 133 -32.90 -13.10 5.98
C GLU A 133 -31.51 -13.74 5.90
N ARG A 134 -31.43 -14.96 5.40
CA ARG A 134 -30.14 -15.64 5.28
C ARG A 134 -29.33 -15.03 4.12
N SER A 135 -28.07 -14.65 4.36
CA SER A 135 -27.17 -14.24 3.26
C SER A 135 -27.15 -15.30 2.16
N ARG A 136 -27.21 -14.83 0.90
CA ARG A 136 -27.06 -15.67 -0.30
C ARG A 136 -25.59 -15.85 -0.67
N SER A 137 -24.71 -14.99 -0.16
CA SER A 137 -23.28 -15.01 -0.42
C SER A 137 -22.57 -15.92 0.58
N HIS A 138 -22.91 -15.87 1.87
CA HIS A 138 -22.23 -16.64 2.91
C HIS A 138 -23.20 -17.56 3.67
N ARG A 139 -22.68 -18.70 4.14
CA ARG A 139 -23.33 -19.53 5.18
C ARG A 139 -22.36 -19.72 6.34
N ARG A 140 -22.53 -18.95 7.42
CA ARG A 140 -21.85 -19.07 8.70
C ARG A 140 -22.90 -19.24 9.80
N SER A 141 -22.81 -20.31 10.58
CA SER A 141 -23.53 -20.37 11.87
C SER A 141 -22.77 -19.53 12.91
N PRO A 142 -23.43 -18.77 13.79
CA PRO A 142 -24.88 -18.72 14.03
C PRO A 142 -25.62 -17.57 13.32
N THR A 143 -24.92 -16.65 12.66
CA THR A 143 -25.50 -15.46 12.00
C THR A 143 -24.87 -15.20 10.63
N ASP A 144 -25.72 -15.00 9.64
CA ASP A 144 -25.37 -14.74 8.23
C ASP A 144 -25.45 -13.24 7.91
N HIS A 145 -24.89 -12.40 8.79
CA HIS A 145 -24.84 -10.95 8.54
C HIS A 145 -23.92 -10.66 7.35
N ASP A 146 -24.41 -9.86 6.43
CA ASP A 146 -23.70 -9.43 5.23
C ASP A 146 -23.62 -7.91 5.24
N ALA A 147 -22.56 -7.35 4.70
CA ALA A 147 -22.36 -5.90 4.63
C ALA A 147 -21.97 -5.51 3.21
N ASP A 148 -22.34 -4.29 2.81
CA ASP A 148 -21.86 -3.79 1.54
C ASP A 148 -20.32 -3.68 1.57
N HIS A 149 -19.64 -4.26 0.58
CA HIS A 149 -18.19 -4.13 0.43
C HIS A 149 -17.87 -2.78 -0.23
N VAL A 150 -17.40 -1.80 0.55
CA VAL A 150 -17.22 -0.41 0.08
C VAL A 150 -15.75 -0.10 -0.13
N LEU A 151 -15.32 0.03 -1.39
CA LEU A 151 -14.01 0.59 -1.70
C LEU A 151 -14.09 2.13 -1.63
N LEU A 152 -13.48 2.72 -0.62
CA LEU A 152 -13.34 4.15 -0.46
C LEU A 152 -11.98 4.61 -0.99
N ARG A 153 -11.99 5.55 -1.93
CA ARG A 153 -10.78 6.17 -2.49
C ARG A 153 -10.90 7.68 -2.38
N MET A 154 -10.13 8.28 -1.47
CA MET A 154 -10.15 9.71 -1.20
C MET A 154 -8.95 10.39 -1.84
N ILE A 155 -9.18 11.57 -2.41
CA ILE A 155 -8.16 12.37 -3.08
C ILE A 155 -8.08 13.72 -2.37
N GLU A 156 -6.89 14.10 -1.95
CA GLU A 156 -6.60 15.37 -1.30
C GLU A 156 -5.49 16.08 -2.07
N CYS A 157 -5.77 17.29 -2.57
CA CYS A 157 -4.74 18.18 -3.09
C CYS A 157 -4.16 18.96 -1.90
N VAL A 158 -2.92 18.66 -1.52
CA VAL A 158 -2.27 19.30 -0.38
C VAL A 158 -1.55 20.59 -0.77
N GLN A 159 -1.18 20.72 -2.03
CA GLN A 159 -0.54 21.90 -2.60
C GLN A 159 -0.78 21.93 -4.12
N GLY A 160 -1.09 23.08 -4.68
CA GLY A 160 -1.29 23.27 -6.12
C GLY A 160 -2.46 24.19 -6.43
N SER A 161 -2.61 24.57 -7.70
CA SER A 161 -3.63 25.51 -8.19
C SER A 161 -4.54 24.88 -9.23
#